data_AF-A0A847V6Q4-F1
#
_entry.id   AF-A0A847V6Q4-F1
#
_cell.length_a   1.000
_cell.length_b   1.000
_cell.length_c   1.000
_cell.angle_alpha   90.00
_cell.angle_beta   90.00
_cell.angle_gamma   90.00
#
_symmetry.space_group_name_H-M   'P 1'
#
loop_
_entity.id
_entity.type
_entity.pdbx_description
1 polymer ?
#
loop_
_entity_poly.entity_id
_entity_poly.type
_entity_poly.pdbx_seq_one_letter_code
_entity_poly.pdbx_strand_id
1 'polypeptide(L)'
;MKRDPLQRGPTPYDLLGVEPGSGVDESVYTGDTGVGIPEGTATDAEREVARSDLTDPVRRAIVDLFYYQDRYLDELAFNDPIESLSVTPARRSAAERWRAVERRGFPISAATHSIAVLSYWEARASGRNGPDLPTPPDVTGRLWQAALTRFAALCASDGFWTEWGILSGNRASGDSGNRVAEGLEARLTEELEGMAETLRDRGDVPGEGRAREHLALFRTELRAARNLQTLRVISGRGLSPVALAAGPVLLEEVGLLEKVQASVGEQRPELLPLFSPLARIEGLIDDREYESALGAIERLDDPVRETEEVRDLEGRVRLALGQRAIDEDRVDEAIGHWERAHAISGDRSSVAAPLSTAALARAKLLNSREDHDGAIALLQRAMPFGEREVLALPLAHFLLERADARIERAAALADEEDPGLSRAVAEMRGAVVDLEEAVELDPTNGGIRDRRNEAEDQLQALLLRSGGEIGDAPVVSPADEEAPTPGVGASRGNEGLSKGSRRAVALTALGIALWVGIGILALVAYPLLMPRYLGATGLVIGIAVSIGWIVTNAVGWVLLR
;
A
#
# COMPACT_ATOMS: atom_id res chain seq x y z
N MET A 1 -19.42 25.98 16.26
CA MET A 1 -18.47 25.27 15.36
C MET A 1 -17.32 26.19 15.06
N LYS A 2 -16.08 25.67 14.98
CA LYS A 2 -14.88 26.48 14.70
C LYS A 2 -14.19 26.01 13.43
N ARG A 3 -13.86 26.97 12.56
CA ARG A 3 -13.13 26.74 11.31
C ARG A 3 -11.68 26.37 11.61
N ASP A 4 -11.11 25.44 10.83
CA ASP A 4 -9.67 25.20 10.91
C ASP A 4 -8.88 26.38 10.32
N PRO A 5 -7.86 26.91 11.01
CA PRO A 5 -7.10 28.05 10.52
C PRO A 5 -6.28 27.76 9.24
N LEU A 6 -6.04 26.49 8.88
CA LEU A 6 -5.39 26.11 7.62
C LEU A 6 -6.38 25.93 6.46
N GLN A 7 -7.69 25.98 6.71
CA GLN A 7 -8.68 25.98 5.64
C GLN A 7 -8.61 27.29 4.85
N ARG A 8 -7.95 27.27 3.69
CA ARG A 8 -7.84 28.42 2.77
C ARG A 8 -8.97 28.44 1.74
N GLY A 9 -9.41 29.64 1.36
CA GLY A 9 -10.51 29.86 0.41
C GLY A 9 -11.86 30.08 1.10
N PRO A 10 -12.85 30.68 0.42
CA PRO A 10 -14.16 30.89 0.98
C PRO A 10 -14.92 29.56 1.11
N THR A 11 -15.58 29.36 2.24
CA THR A 11 -16.50 28.25 2.49
C THR A 11 -17.91 28.64 2.06
N PRO A 12 -18.86 27.70 1.91
CA PRO A 12 -20.26 28.05 1.65
C PRO A 12 -20.81 29.07 2.65
N TYR A 13 -20.37 29.00 3.91
CA TYR A 13 -20.71 29.95 4.96
C TYR A 13 -20.16 31.36 4.68
N ASP A 14 -18.89 31.47 4.27
CA ASP A 14 -18.28 32.75 3.93
C ASP A 14 -18.90 33.38 2.67
N LEU A 15 -19.20 32.56 1.65
CA LEU A 15 -19.79 32.99 0.38
C LEU A 15 -21.18 33.60 0.57
N LEU A 16 -21.93 33.12 1.56
CA LEU A 16 -23.27 33.59 1.90
C LEU A 16 -23.30 34.55 3.11
N GLY A 17 -22.17 34.77 3.78
CA GLY A 17 -22.09 35.65 4.96
C GLY A 17 -22.87 35.13 6.18
N VAL A 18 -22.97 33.81 6.35
CA VAL A 18 -23.70 33.17 7.46
C VAL A 18 -22.75 32.46 8.43
N GLU A 19 -23.07 32.48 9.72
CA GLU A 19 -22.24 31.83 10.74
C GLU A 19 -22.43 30.30 10.74
N PRO A 20 -21.36 29.48 10.80
CA PRO A 20 -21.46 28.03 10.91
C PRO A 20 -22.31 27.61 12.12
N GLY A 21 -23.36 26.84 11.87
CA GLY A 21 -24.28 26.35 12.90
C GLY A 21 -25.54 27.20 13.09
N SER A 22 -25.68 28.30 12.36
CA SER A 22 -26.97 28.99 12.21
C SER A 22 -28.03 28.04 11.64
N GLY A 23 -29.24 27.99 12.21
CA GLY A 23 -30.29 27.09 11.74
C GLY A 23 -30.63 27.27 10.26
N VAL A 24 -31.20 26.24 9.63
CA VAL A 24 -31.71 26.29 8.24
C VAL A 24 -33.00 27.12 8.21
N ASP A 25 -32.91 28.42 8.46
CA ASP A 25 -34.02 29.32 8.19
C ASP A 25 -33.80 29.90 6.79
N GLU A 26 -34.61 29.47 5.81
CA GLU A 26 -34.50 29.89 4.40
C GLU A 26 -34.44 31.42 4.25
N SER A 27 -35.06 32.16 5.18
CA SER A 27 -35.05 33.63 5.19
C SER A 27 -33.63 34.23 5.37
N VAL A 28 -32.69 33.48 5.93
CA VAL A 28 -31.29 33.89 6.12
C VAL A 28 -30.50 33.82 4.80
N TYR A 29 -30.91 32.98 3.85
CA TYR A 29 -30.17 32.71 2.61
C TYR A 29 -30.66 33.51 1.38
N THR A 30 -31.75 34.28 1.53
CA THR A 30 -32.37 35.07 0.46
C THR A 30 -31.80 36.49 0.28
N GLY A 31 -30.78 36.89 1.05
CA GLY A 31 -29.86 37.95 0.63
C GLY A 31 -30.23 39.41 0.93
N ASP A 32 -30.84 39.71 2.08
CA ASP A 32 -31.04 41.11 2.53
C ASP A 32 -30.63 41.33 3.99
N THR A 33 -29.58 40.66 4.46
CA THR A 33 -29.10 40.80 5.85
C THR A 33 -28.24 42.05 6.06
N GLY A 34 -27.93 42.83 5.02
CA GLY A 34 -27.15 44.07 5.12
C GLY A 34 -25.72 43.90 5.65
N VAL A 35 -25.27 42.66 5.88
CA VAL A 35 -23.90 42.34 6.28
C VAL A 35 -23.04 42.42 5.02
N GLY A 36 -22.14 43.42 4.97
CA GLY A 36 -21.30 43.69 3.81
C GLY A 36 -20.42 42.51 3.45
N ILE A 37 -20.91 41.66 2.54
CA ILE A 37 -20.09 40.68 1.84
C ILE A 37 -19.06 41.48 1.04
N PRO A 38 -17.75 41.20 1.17
CA PRO A 38 -16.72 41.91 0.41
C PRO A 38 -17.07 41.90 -1.09
N GLU A 39 -17.36 43.08 -1.65
CA GLU A 39 -17.69 43.25 -3.07
C GLU A 39 -16.56 42.63 -3.92
N GLY A 40 -16.92 41.66 -4.77
CA GLY A 40 -16.03 41.14 -5.82
C GLY A 40 -15.36 39.77 -5.59
N THR A 41 -15.71 39.01 -4.55
CA THR A 41 -15.02 37.73 -4.26
C THR A 41 -15.71 36.46 -4.75
N ALA A 42 -17.02 36.49 -5.04
CA ALA A 42 -17.78 35.31 -5.45
C ALA A 42 -18.73 35.63 -6.61
N THR A 43 -18.75 34.76 -7.61
CA THR A 43 -19.70 34.77 -8.72
C THR A 43 -21.09 34.34 -8.26
N ASP A 44 -22.15 34.72 -8.98
CA ASP A 44 -23.52 34.30 -8.66
C ASP A 44 -23.67 32.77 -8.74
N ALA A 45 -22.92 32.11 -9.63
CA ALA A 45 -22.86 30.66 -9.71
C ALA A 45 -22.28 30.02 -8.44
N GLU A 46 -21.19 30.56 -7.88
CA GLU A 46 -20.59 30.07 -6.63
C GLU A 46 -21.54 30.25 -5.44
N ARG A 47 -22.29 31.36 -5.39
CA ARG A 47 -23.30 31.60 -4.36
C ARG A 47 -24.48 30.64 -4.47
N GLU A 48 -24.91 30.30 -5.68
CA GLU A 48 -26.00 29.34 -5.89
C GLU A 48 -25.58 27.93 -5.45
N VAL A 49 -24.34 27.51 -5.75
CA VAL A 49 -23.79 26.24 -5.25
C VAL A 49 -23.70 26.26 -3.73
N ALA A 50 -23.17 27.33 -3.13
CA ALA A 50 -23.10 27.47 -1.66
C ALA A 50 -24.49 27.41 -1.00
N ARG A 51 -25.50 28.03 -1.62
CA ARG A 51 -26.89 27.96 -1.16
C ARG A 51 -27.42 26.53 -1.25
N SER A 52 -27.21 25.85 -2.38
CA SER A 52 -27.59 24.44 -2.54
C SER A 52 -26.95 23.54 -1.48
N ASP A 53 -25.67 23.75 -1.18
CA ASP A 53 -24.94 22.95 -0.19
C ASP A 53 -25.42 23.19 1.24
N LEU A 54 -25.82 24.42 1.60
CA LEU A 54 -26.31 24.74 2.95
C LEU A 54 -27.81 24.48 3.15
N THR A 55 -28.60 24.46 2.08
CA THR A 55 -30.04 24.14 2.14
C THR A 55 -30.29 22.62 2.19
N ASP A 56 -29.48 21.80 1.50
CA ASP A 56 -29.57 20.34 1.61
C ASP A 56 -28.95 19.86 2.94
N PRO A 57 -29.72 19.25 3.86
CA PRO A 57 -29.21 18.82 5.17
C PRO A 57 -28.03 17.84 5.09
N VAL A 58 -28.00 16.99 4.06
CA VAL A 58 -26.93 16.01 3.87
C VAL A 58 -25.65 16.73 3.45
N ARG A 59 -25.73 17.60 2.43
CA ARG A 59 -24.57 18.36 1.95
C ARG A 59 -24.04 19.30 3.04
N ARG A 60 -24.94 19.96 3.76
CA ARG A 60 -24.60 20.82 4.88
C ARG A 60 -23.86 20.05 5.98
N ALA A 61 -24.36 18.87 6.36
CA ALA A 61 -23.69 18.03 7.35
C ALA A 61 -22.27 17.64 6.92
N ILE A 62 -22.04 17.40 5.62
CA ILE A 62 -20.70 17.14 5.08
C ILE A 62 -19.82 18.39 5.16
N VAL A 63 -20.34 19.58 4.86
CA VAL A 63 -19.61 20.85 5.04
C VAL A 63 -19.22 21.04 6.50
N ASP A 64 -20.18 20.86 7.42
CA ASP A 64 -20.00 21.00 8.87
C ASP A 64 -18.99 20.00 9.43
N LEU A 65 -18.85 18.83 8.82
CA LEU A 65 -17.90 17.81 9.27
C LEU A 65 -16.44 18.29 9.20
N PHE A 66 -16.12 19.25 8.33
CA PHE A 66 -14.77 19.81 8.22
C PHE A 66 -14.51 20.97 9.21
N TYR A 67 -15.45 21.25 10.11
CA TYR A 67 -15.31 22.19 11.22
C TYR A 67 -15.15 21.43 12.54
N TYR A 68 -14.46 22.04 13.50
CA TYR A 68 -14.42 21.54 14.87
C TYR A 68 -15.75 21.79 15.57
N GLN A 69 -16.27 20.76 16.25
CA GLN A 69 -17.43 20.90 17.13
C GLN A 69 -16.99 21.40 18.51
N ASP A 70 -17.67 22.42 19.04
CA ASP A 70 -17.31 23.02 20.33
C ASP A 70 -17.35 21.97 21.45
N ARG A 71 -18.38 21.12 21.44
CA ARG A 71 -18.50 20.01 22.39
C ARG A 71 -17.35 19.00 22.29
N TYR A 72 -16.85 18.70 21.10
CA TYR A 72 -15.70 17.80 20.95
C TYR A 72 -14.41 18.45 21.48
N LEU A 73 -14.23 19.75 21.27
CA LEU A 73 -13.10 20.48 21.84
C LEU A 73 -13.16 20.50 23.38
N ASP A 74 -14.35 20.69 23.95
CA ASP A 74 -14.59 20.64 25.40
C ASP A 74 -14.29 19.24 25.97
N GLU A 75 -14.78 18.18 25.32
CA GLU A 75 -14.51 16.79 25.70
C GLU A 75 -13.02 16.42 25.63
N LEU A 76 -12.29 17.04 24.71
CA LEU A 76 -10.83 16.90 24.58
C LEU A 76 -10.04 17.87 25.49
N ALA A 77 -10.73 18.65 26.32
CA ALA A 77 -10.15 19.69 27.18
C ALA A 77 -9.24 20.67 26.43
N PHE A 78 -9.60 21.02 25.19
CA PHE A 78 -8.86 21.97 24.37
C PHE A 78 -9.27 23.41 24.73
N ASN A 79 -8.50 24.03 25.62
CA ASN A 79 -8.76 25.39 26.12
C ASN A 79 -8.03 26.50 25.34
N ASP A 80 -7.18 26.14 24.37
CA ASP A 80 -6.43 27.10 23.58
C ASP A 80 -7.33 27.77 22.51
N PRO A 81 -7.06 29.01 22.09
CA PRO A 81 -7.73 29.61 20.94
C PRO A 81 -7.53 28.75 19.68
N ILE A 82 -8.55 28.61 18.83
CA ILE A 82 -8.46 27.73 17.65
C ILE A 82 -7.40 28.23 16.66
N GLU A 83 -7.16 29.54 16.64
CA GLU A 83 -6.16 30.22 15.85
C GLU A 83 -4.74 29.75 16.18
N SER A 84 -4.51 29.23 17.40
CA SER A 84 -3.22 28.63 17.77
C SER A 84 -2.87 27.42 16.90
N LEU A 85 -3.85 26.73 16.32
CA LEU A 85 -3.66 25.59 15.42
C LEU A 85 -3.14 26.00 14.02
N SER A 86 -2.96 27.30 13.75
CA SER A 86 -2.25 27.80 12.56
C SER A 86 -0.74 27.51 12.62
N VAL A 87 -0.20 27.29 13.82
CA VAL A 87 1.23 27.10 14.08
C VAL A 87 1.53 25.61 14.23
N THR A 88 2.43 25.08 13.40
CA THR A 88 2.74 23.64 13.32
C THR A 88 3.10 23.00 14.66
N PRO A 89 3.98 23.57 15.52
CA PRO A 89 4.23 23.05 16.86
C PRO A 89 2.97 22.88 17.74
N ALA A 90 2.09 23.88 17.78
CA ALA A 90 0.87 23.82 18.59
C ALA A 90 -0.10 22.76 18.04
N ARG A 91 -0.21 22.68 16.72
CA ARG A 91 -1.02 21.68 16.01
C ARG A 91 -0.55 20.25 16.29
N ARG A 92 0.75 19.99 16.23
CA ARG A 92 1.35 18.69 16.57
C ARG A 92 1.09 18.32 18.03
N SER A 93 1.28 19.26 18.95
CA SER A 93 1.01 19.03 20.37
C SER A 93 -0.46 18.70 20.64
N ALA A 94 -1.39 19.40 19.99
CA ALA A 94 -2.83 19.09 20.08
C ALA A 94 -3.12 17.68 19.54
N ALA A 95 -2.60 17.35 18.35
CA ALA A 95 -2.77 16.03 17.75
C ALA A 95 -2.23 14.89 18.64
N GLU A 96 -1.06 15.05 19.26
CA GLU A 96 -0.49 14.09 20.20
C GLU A 96 -1.36 13.87 21.43
N ARG A 97 -1.89 14.96 22.01
CA ARG A 97 -2.82 14.86 23.15
C ARG A 97 -4.10 14.14 22.77
N TRP A 98 -4.69 14.47 21.63
CA TRP A 98 -5.92 13.83 21.16
C TRP A 98 -5.70 12.35 20.80
N ARG A 99 -4.55 11.99 20.18
CA ARG A 99 -4.17 10.59 19.96
C ARG A 99 -4.02 9.83 21.27
N ALA A 100 -3.46 10.45 22.32
CA ALA A 100 -3.35 9.81 23.63
C ALA A 100 -4.74 9.52 24.24
N VAL A 101 -5.71 10.41 24.04
CA VAL A 101 -7.11 10.18 24.42
C VAL A 101 -7.71 9.03 23.60
N GLU A 102 -7.58 9.08 22.27
CA GLU A 102 -8.07 8.07 21.34
C GLU A 102 -7.54 6.67 21.68
N ARG A 103 -6.22 6.50 21.86
CA ARG A 103 -5.62 5.21 22.20
C ARG A 103 -6.18 4.61 23.49
N ARG A 104 -6.44 5.44 24.50
CA ARG A 104 -6.90 4.97 25.83
C ARG A 104 -8.35 4.49 25.80
N GLY A 105 -9.22 5.13 25.03
CA GLY A 105 -10.66 4.86 25.09
C GLY A 105 -11.34 4.53 23.77
N PHE A 106 -10.59 4.21 22.71
CA PHE A 106 -11.14 3.92 21.39
C PHE A 106 -12.34 2.93 21.45
N PRO A 107 -13.46 3.23 20.77
CA PRO A 107 -13.72 4.41 19.92
C PRO A 107 -14.12 5.67 20.72
N ILE A 108 -13.61 6.86 20.32
CA ILE A 108 -14.00 8.18 20.86
C ILE A 108 -14.25 9.15 19.70
N SER A 109 -15.52 9.43 19.40
CA SER A 109 -15.95 10.32 18.30
C SER A 109 -15.22 11.65 18.28
N ALA A 110 -15.13 12.34 19.43
CA ALA A 110 -14.50 13.64 19.56
C ALA A 110 -13.03 13.63 19.12
N ALA A 111 -12.25 12.65 19.59
CA ALA A 111 -10.84 12.52 19.25
C ALA A 111 -10.65 12.15 17.78
N THR A 112 -11.37 11.13 17.30
CA THR A 112 -11.27 10.64 15.93
C THR A 112 -11.64 11.73 14.92
N HIS A 113 -12.74 12.45 15.14
CA HIS A 113 -13.16 13.57 14.30
C HIS A 113 -12.15 14.74 14.34
N SER A 114 -11.74 15.17 15.52
CA SER A 114 -10.83 16.33 15.64
C SER A 114 -9.46 16.04 15.03
N ILE A 115 -8.92 14.82 15.17
CA ILE A 115 -7.66 14.44 14.51
C ILE A 115 -7.85 14.31 13.00
N ALA A 116 -9.00 13.83 12.50
CA ALA A 116 -9.28 13.74 11.07
C ALA A 116 -9.26 15.13 10.41
N VAL A 117 -10.02 16.08 10.96
CA VAL A 117 -10.07 17.48 10.49
C VAL A 117 -8.70 18.14 10.55
N LEU A 118 -8.00 17.97 11.68
CA LEU A 118 -6.66 18.53 11.89
C LEU A 118 -5.66 17.98 10.87
N SER A 119 -5.64 16.66 10.66
CA SER A 119 -4.66 16.06 9.75
C SER A 119 -4.98 16.39 8.29
N TYR A 120 -6.27 16.45 7.92
CA TYR A 120 -6.73 16.76 6.58
C TYR A 120 -6.34 18.17 6.13
N TRP A 121 -6.63 19.19 6.95
CA TRP A 121 -6.32 20.56 6.57
C TRP A 121 -4.81 20.84 6.58
N GLU A 122 -4.04 20.14 7.42
CA GLU A 122 -2.57 20.20 7.36
C GLU A 122 -2.04 19.56 6.07
N ALA A 123 -2.54 18.37 5.70
CA ALA A 123 -2.15 17.69 4.46
C ALA A 123 -2.45 18.54 3.22
N ARG A 124 -3.65 19.13 3.15
CA ARG A 124 -4.08 20.07 2.11
C ARG A 124 -3.19 21.31 2.03
N ALA A 125 -2.76 21.85 3.18
CA ALA A 125 -1.87 23.02 3.22
C ALA A 125 -0.43 22.67 2.81
N SER A 126 0.08 21.50 3.20
CA SER A 126 1.43 21.03 2.86
C SER A 126 1.65 20.86 1.35
N GLY A 127 0.62 20.48 0.58
CA GLY A 127 0.73 20.30 -0.87
C GLY A 127 0.68 21.57 -1.73
N ARG A 128 0.45 22.75 -1.12
CA ARG A 128 0.15 24.00 -1.86
C ARG A 128 1.17 25.12 -1.71
N ASN A 129 2.17 25.00 -0.84
CA ASN A 129 3.10 26.10 -0.55
C ASN A 129 4.42 25.92 -1.32
N GLY A 130 4.94 27.05 -1.83
CA GLY A 130 6.30 27.17 -2.33
C GLY A 130 7.36 26.89 -1.24
N PRO A 131 8.64 27.26 -1.45
CA PRO A 131 9.81 26.76 -0.71
C PRO A 131 9.81 26.90 0.83
N ASP A 132 8.85 27.61 1.42
CA ASP A 132 8.83 27.98 2.86
C ASP A 132 8.04 27.01 3.77
N LEU A 133 7.46 25.93 3.24
CA LEU A 133 7.04 24.78 4.05
C LEU A 133 7.70 23.50 3.52
N PRO A 134 8.96 23.24 3.91
CA PRO A 134 9.63 21.99 3.57
C PRO A 134 9.07 20.91 4.50
N THR A 135 7.85 20.45 4.24
CA THR A 135 7.43 19.16 4.75
C THR A 135 7.93 18.12 3.75
N PRO A 136 8.88 17.24 4.14
CA PRO A 136 9.28 16.13 3.30
C PRO A 136 8.03 15.36 2.83
N PRO A 137 8.06 14.75 1.62
CA PRO A 137 6.94 13.97 1.08
C PRO A 137 6.34 12.98 2.10
N ASP A 138 7.20 12.38 2.93
CA ASP A 138 6.84 11.41 3.98
C ASP A 138 5.95 12.00 5.07
N VAL A 139 6.10 13.29 5.39
CA VAL A 139 5.25 13.95 6.39
C VAL A 139 3.84 14.18 5.85
N THR A 140 3.73 14.66 4.61
CA THR A 140 2.43 14.86 3.94
C THR A 140 1.69 13.53 3.79
N GLY A 141 2.39 12.45 3.43
CA GLY A 141 1.80 11.11 3.36
C GLY A 141 1.22 10.64 4.69
N ARG A 142 1.94 10.86 5.82
CA ARG A 142 1.44 10.52 7.16
C ARG A 142 0.22 11.35 7.59
N LEU A 143 0.14 12.61 7.17
CA LEU A 143 -1.02 13.46 7.46
C LEU A 143 -2.26 12.98 6.70
N TRP A 144 -2.13 12.65 5.41
CA TRP A 144 -3.21 12.03 4.64
C TRP A 144 -3.64 10.69 5.23
N GLN A 145 -2.69 9.84 5.59
CA GLN A 145 -2.99 8.56 6.25
C GLN A 145 -3.76 8.76 7.56
N ALA A 146 -3.32 9.68 8.42
CA ALA A 146 -4.01 9.97 9.69
C ALA A 146 -5.44 10.52 9.48
N ALA A 147 -5.64 11.34 8.45
CA ALA A 147 -6.96 11.89 8.10
C ALA A 147 -7.90 10.81 7.55
N LEU A 148 -7.45 10.09 6.51
CA LEU A 148 -8.30 9.17 5.75
C LEU A 148 -8.70 7.94 6.55
N THR A 149 -7.78 7.37 7.35
CA THR A 149 -8.09 6.24 8.24
C THR A 149 -9.18 6.59 9.26
N ARG A 150 -9.18 7.83 9.77
CA ARG A 150 -10.20 8.32 10.71
C ARG A 150 -11.50 8.69 10.01
N PHE A 151 -11.46 9.33 8.84
CA PHE A 151 -12.69 9.54 8.06
C PHE A 151 -13.36 8.22 7.67
N ALA A 152 -12.58 7.20 7.31
CA ALA A 152 -13.10 5.85 7.05
C ALA A 152 -13.79 5.27 8.30
N ALA A 153 -13.18 5.40 9.47
CA ALA A 153 -13.76 5.01 10.74
C ALA A 153 -15.08 5.73 11.06
N LEU A 154 -15.13 7.05 10.83
CA LEU A 154 -16.34 7.86 11.02
C LEU A 154 -17.44 7.45 10.04
N CYS A 155 -17.13 7.29 8.75
CA CYS A 155 -18.07 6.80 7.74
C CYS A 155 -18.74 5.49 8.14
N ALA A 156 -17.99 4.55 8.72
CA ALA A 156 -18.49 3.23 9.10
C ALA A 156 -19.18 3.18 10.48
N SER A 157 -19.17 4.26 11.26
CA SER A 157 -19.66 4.26 12.65
C SER A 157 -21.09 4.78 12.78
N ASP A 158 -22.06 3.87 12.99
CA ASP A 158 -23.46 4.26 13.25
C ASP A 158 -23.60 5.13 14.52
N GLY A 159 -22.76 4.85 15.53
CA GLY A 159 -22.72 5.59 16.78
C GLY A 159 -22.29 7.04 16.57
N PHE A 160 -21.27 7.25 15.72
CA PHE A 160 -20.81 8.59 15.37
C PHE A 160 -21.91 9.38 14.66
N TRP A 161 -22.58 8.81 13.66
CA TRP A 161 -23.61 9.55 12.91
C TRP A 161 -24.85 9.87 13.74
N THR A 162 -25.21 8.98 14.67
CA THR A 162 -26.27 9.24 15.65
C THR A 162 -25.89 10.42 16.56
N GLU A 163 -24.67 10.43 17.08
CA GLU A 163 -24.17 11.53 17.91
C GLU A 163 -24.06 12.85 17.11
N TRP A 164 -23.50 12.79 15.91
CA TRP A 164 -23.29 13.95 15.03
C TRP A 164 -24.62 14.61 14.65
N GLY A 165 -25.65 13.84 14.33
CA GLY A 165 -27.00 14.37 14.05
C GLY A 165 -27.59 15.14 15.23
N ILE A 166 -27.32 14.71 16.47
CA ILE A 166 -27.75 15.42 17.68
C ILE A 166 -26.97 16.73 17.83
N LEU A 167 -25.65 16.69 17.62
CA LEU A 167 -24.77 17.87 17.80
C LEU A 167 -25.00 18.94 16.74
N SER A 168 -25.17 18.54 15.48
CA SER A 168 -25.39 19.45 14.36
C SER A 168 -26.80 20.03 14.30
N GLY A 169 -27.71 19.62 15.19
CA GLY A 169 -29.11 20.01 15.15
C GLY A 169 -29.90 19.35 14.01
N ASN A 170 -29.25 18.57 13.16
CA ASN A 170 -29.87 17.78 12.10
C ASN A 170 -30.43 16.47 12.68
N ARG A 171 -31.57 16.58 13.39
CA ARG A 171 -32.34 15.43 13.93
C ARG A 171 -33.03 14.60 12.84
N ALA A 172 -32.37 14.37 11.73
CA ALA A 172 -32.89 13.52 10.69
C ALA A 172 -32.73 12.04 11.11
N SER A 173 -33.64 11.20 10.64
CA SER A 173 -33.73 9.75 10.94
C SER A 173 -32.41 9.00 10.66
N GLY A 174 -32.26 7.78 11.18
CA GLY A 174 -31.06 6.94 10.95
C GLY A 174 -30.60 6.85 9.49
N ASP A 175 -31.54 6.87 8.53
CA ASP A 175 -31.26 6.93 7.08
C ASP A 175 -30.41 8.13 6.64
N SER A 176 -30.52 9.26 7.34
CA SER A 176 -29.73 10.45 7.03
C SER A 176 -28.26 10.27 7.42
N GLY A 177 -27.95 9.51 8.47
CA GLY A 177 -26.57 9.19 8.84
C GLY A 177 -25.85 8.45 7.71
N ASN A 178 -26.51 7.43 7.14
CA ASN A 178 -25.96 6.66 6.02
C ASN A 178 -25.75 7.53 4.78
N ARG A 179 -26.72 8.40 4.44
CA ARG A 179 -26.57 9.31 3.29
C ARG A 179 -25.43 10.33 3.49
N VAL A 180 -25.22 10.82 4.71
CA VAL A 180 -24.09 11.71 5.01
C VAL A 180 -22.77 10.95 4.93
N ALA A 181 -22.71 9.71 5.41
CA ALA A 181 -21.52 8.85 5.30
C ALA A 181 -21.16 8.57 3.83
N GLU A 182 -22.14 8.19 3.01
CA GLU A 182 -21.97 7.96 1.57
C GLU A 182 -21.56 9.25 0.84
N GLY A 183 -22.16 10.39 1.19
CA GLY A 183 -21.76 11.67 0.61
C GLY A 183 -20.35 12.12 1.01
N LEU A 184 -19.92 11.81 2.24
CA LEU A 184 -18.54 12.03 2.67
C LEU A 184 -17.55 11.13 1.92
N GLU A 185 -17.88 9.84 1.77
CA GLU A 185 -17.09 8.89 0.98
C GLU A 185 -16.94 9.36 -0.46
N ALA A 186 -18.04 9.77 -1.10
CA ALA A 186 -18.03 10.28 -2.46
C ALA A 186 -17.16 11.53 -2.58
N ARG A 187 -17.33 12.49 -1.66
CA ARG A 187 -16.53 13.73 -1.65
C ARG A 187 -15.03 13.48 -1.52
N LEU A 188 -14.62 12.63 -0.57
CA LEU A 188 -13.20 12.29 -0.38
C LEU A 188 -12.62 11.51 -1.56
N THR A 189 -13.43 10.64 -2.17
CA THR A 189 -13.06 9.90 -3.37
C THR A 189 -12.82 10.84 -4.55
N GLU A 190 -13.81 11.68 -4.88
CA GLU A 190 -13.73 12.67 -5.97
C GLU A 190 -12.55 13.61 -5.77
N GLU A 191 -12.30 14.03 -4.54
CA GLU A 191 -11.18 14.88 -4.20
C GLU A 191 -9.83 14.21 -4.50
N LEU A 192 -9.62 12.97 -4.04
CA LEU A 192 -8.35 12.26 -4.25
C LEU A 192 -8.14 11.90 -5.72
N GLU A 193 -9.21 11.55 -6.44
CA GLU A 193 -9.20 11.35 -7.89
C GLU A 193 -8.84 12.64 -8.63
N GLY A 194 -9.47 13.76 -8.27
CA GLY A 194 -9.17 15.08 -8.82
C GLY A 194 -7.75 15.55 -8.52
N MET A 195 -7.18 15.19 -7.36
CA MET A 195 -5.76 15.42 -7.07
C MET A 195 -4.86 14.60 -7.99
N ALA A 196 -5.14 13.31 -8.17
CA ALA A 196 -4.36 12.44 -9.05
C ALA A 196 -4.40 12.95 -10.50
N GLU A 197 -5.58 13.31 -11.01
CA GLU A 197 -5.76 13.88 -12.35
C GLU A 197 -5.00 15.20 -12.52
N THR A 198 -5.09 16.12 -11.55
CA THR A 198 -4.36 17.40 -11.62
C THR A 198 -2.85 17.19 -11.63
N LEU A 199 -2.33 16.21 -10.89
CA LEU A 199 -0.89 15.91 -10.83
C LEU A 199 -0.41 15.24 -12.13
N ARG A 200 -1.21 14.33 -12.70
CA ARG A 200 -0.99 13.74 -14.01
C ARG A 200 -0.92 14.80 -15.11
N ASP A 201 -1.86 15.75 -15.13
CA ASP A 201 -1.91 16.83 -16.13
C ASP A 201 -0.68 17.76 -16.04
N ARG A 202 -0.05 17.82 -14.87
CA ARG A 202 1.21 18.54 -14.63
C ARG A 202 2.46 17.71 -14.91
N GLY A 203 2.32 16.42 -15.24
CA GLY A 203 3.42 15.48 -15.42
C GLY A 203 4.10 15.04 -14.12
N ASP A 204 3.50 15.27 -12.94
CA ASP A 204 4.03 14.80 -11.65
C ASP A 204 3.58 13.35 -11.39
N VAL A 205 4.22 12.41 -12.10
CA VAL A 205 3.93 10.97 -11.99
C VAL A 205 4.08 10.44 -10.55
N PRO A 206 5.14 10.78 -9.79
CA PRO A 206 5.23 10.38 -8.38
C PRO A 206 4.12 10.96 -7.51
N GLY A 207 3.69 12.19 -7.77
CA GLY A 207 2.58 12.82 -7.07
C GLY A 207 1.24 12.14 -7.35
N GLU A 208 0.95 11.86 -8.62
CA GLU A 208 -0.22 11.11 -9.06
C GLU A 208 -0.30 9.74 -8.37
N GLY A 209 0.81 8.98 -8.38
CA GLY A 209 0.91 7.69 -7.71
C GLY A 209 0.57 7.78 -6.22
N ARG A 210 1.11 8.78 -5.51
CA ARG A 210 0.80 9.02 -4.08
C ARG A 210 -0.68 9.34 -3.83
N ALA A 211 -1.32 10.11 -4.70
CA ALA A 211 -2.75 10.43 -4.57
C ALA A 211 -3.63 9.18 -4.75
N ARG A 212 -3.34 8.35 -5.77
CA ARG A 212 -4.04 7.06 -5.96
C ARG A 212 -3.85 6.11 -4.79
N GLU A 213 -2.63 6.08 -4.27
CA GLU A 213 -2.26 5.36 -3.07
C GLU A 213 -3.04 5.77 -1.82
N HIS A 214 -3.36 7.06 -1.66
CA HIS A 214 -4.20 7.57 -0.59
C HIS A 214 -5.66 7.18 -0.79
N LEU A 215 -6.16 7.20 -2.04
CA LEU A 215 -7.50 6.72 -2.37
C LEU A 215 -7.66 5.23 -2.04
N ALA A 216 -6.69 4.40 -2.42
CA ALA A 216 -6.69 2.98 -2.09
C ALA A 216 -6.69 2.75 -0.57
N LEU A 217 -5.85 3.49 0.18
CA LEU A 217 -5.86 3.46 1.63
C LEU A 217 -7.25 3.77 2.21
N PHE A 218 -7.91 4.84 1.74
CA PHE A 218 -9.23 5.22 2.22
C PHE A 218 -10.26 4.12 1.94
N ARG A 219 -10.27 3.55 0.73
CA ARG A 219 -11.20 2.48 0.33
C ARG A 219 -10.99 1.20 1.12
N THR A 220 -9.74 0.78 1.34
CA THR A 220 -9.45 -0.45 2.10
C THR A 220 -9.77 -0.28 3.58
N GLU A 221 -9.42 0.86 4.19
CA GLU A 221 -9.78 1.18 5.58
C GLU A 221 -11.30 1.21 5.78
N LEU A 222 -12.04 1.84 4.86
CA LEU A 222 -13.49 1.91 4.92
C LEU A 222 -14.15 0.54 4.76
N ARG A 223 -13.66 -0.28 3.83
CA ARG A 223 -14.13 -1.66 3.63
C ARG A 223 -13.91 -2.49 4.90
N ALA A 224 -12.73 -2.42 5.49
CA ALA A 224 -12.42 -3.12 6.74
C ALA A 224 -13.31 -2.63 7.90
N ALA A 225 -13.46 -1.31 8.06
CA ALA A 225 -14.26 -0.70 9.11
C ALA A 225 -15.74 -1.11 9.03
N ARG A 226 -16.34 -1.11 7.84
CA ARG A 226 -17.74 -1.56 7.60
C ARG A 226 -17.93 -3.04 7.96
N ASN A 227 -16.96 -3.89 7.63
CA ASN A 227 -17.01 -5.30 7.98
C ASN A 227 -16.95 -5.51 9.50
N LEU A 228 -16.09 -4.78 10.24
CA LEU A 228 -16.06 -4.87 11.70
C LEU A 228 -17.35 -4.42 12.37
N GLN A 229 -17.94 -3.33 11.87
CA GLN A 229 -19.23 -2.83 12.36
C GLN A 229 -20.30 -3.92 12.22
N THR A 230 -20.32 -4.61 11.06
CA THR A 230 -21.26 -5.71 10.77
C THR A 230 -21.03 -6.91 11.69
N LEU A 231 -19.78 -7.24 11.99
CA LEU A 231 -19.41 -8.31 12.93
C LEU A 231 -19.64 -7.95 14.40
N ARG A 232 -19.91 -6.67 14.69
CA ARG A 232 -20.11 -6.15 16.05
C ARG A 232 -18.95 -6.49 16.98
N VAL A 233 -17.71 -6.44 16.47
CA VAL A 233 -16.52 -6.64 17.28
C VAL A 233 -16.41 -5.50 18.28
N ILE A 234 -16.35 -5.79 19.58
CA ILE A 234 -16.39 -4.79 20.65
C ILE A 234 -14.95 -4.50 21.11
N SER A 235 -14.62 -3.22 21.31
CA SER A 235 -13.27 -2.79 21.76
C SER A 235 -12.86 -3.43 23.09
N GLY A 236 -13.83 -3.67 23.98
CA GLY A 236 -13.60 -4.04 25.37
C GLY A 236 -12.92 -2.94 26.19
N ARG A 237 -12.81 -1.73 25.64
CA ARG A 237 -12.31 -0.52 26.31
C ARG A 237 -13.49 0.41 26.59
N GLY A 238 -13.49 1.05 27.76
CA GLY A 238 -14.54 1.99 28.18
C GLY A 238 -15.75 1.33 28.85
N LEU A 239 -16.76 2.15 29.14
CA LEU A 239 -17.95 1.76 29.92
C LEU A 239 -19.13 1.28 29.04
N SER A 240 -19.07 1.48 27.72
CA SER A 240 -20.13 1.12 26.80
C SER A 240 -19.62 0.14 25.74
N PRO A 241 -20.31 -0.97 25.47
CA PRO A 241 -19.96 -1.89 24.39
C PRO A 241 -20.31 -1.25 23.03
N VAL A 242 -19.38 -0.44 22.50
CA VAL A 242 -19.50 0.14 21.16
C VAL A 242 -18.78 -0.78 20.17
N ALA A 243 -19.43 -1.05 19.03
CA ALA A 243 -18.82 -1.78 17.94
C ALA A 243 -17.65 -0.98 17.36
N LEU A 244 -16.58 -1.68 17.00
CA LEU A 244 -15.43 -1.10 16.32
C LEU A 244 -15.77 -0.84 14.85
N ALA A 245 -15.48 0.38 14.41
CA ALA A 245 -15.53 0.79 13.01
C ALA A 245 -14.19 1.45 12.67
N ALA A 246 -13.18 0.65 12.36
CA ALA A 246 -11.85 1.13 11.96
C ALA A 246 -11.16 0.11 11.05
N GLY A 247 -10.33 0.57 10.13
CA GLY A 247 -9.47 -0.29 9.33
C GLY A 247 -8.14 -0.62 10.04
N PRO A 248 -7.31 -1.47 9.42
CA PRO A 248 -6.12 -2.02 10.05
C PRO A 248 -5.11 -0.97 10.52
N VAL A 249 -4.90 0.10 9.76
CA VAL A 249 -3.90 1.12 10.10
C VAL A 249 -4.30 1.89 11.36
N LEU A 250 -5.56 2.31 11.47
CA LEU A 250 -6.02 2.97 12.69
C LEU A 250 -6.03 2.01 13.88
N LEU A 251 -6.42 0.75 13.66
CA LEU A 251 -6.42 -0.28 14.70
C LEU A 251 -5.01 -0.57 15.23
N GLU A 252 -4.00 -0.56 14.38
CA GLU A 252 -2.60 -0.64 14.78
C GLU A 252 -2.20 0.57 15.62
N GLU A 253 -2.52 1.79 15.15
CA GLU A 253 -2.21 3.04 15.86
C GLU A 253 -2.83 3.09 17.27
N VAL A 254 -4.01 2.48 17.47
CA VAL A 254 -4.68 2.37 18.77
C VAL A 254 -4.37 1.09 19.54
N GLY A 255 -3.52 0.21 19.00
CA GLY A 255 -3.10 -1.04 19.66
C GLY A 255 -4.26 -2.01 19.87
N LEU A 256 -5.13 -2.16 18.87
CA LEU A 256 -6.25 -3.10 18.85
C LEU A 256 -6.20 -4.09 17.67
N LEU A 257 -5.27 -3.94 16.72
CA LEU A 257 -5.21 -4.76 15.50
C LEU A 257 -5.14 -6.27 15.79
N GLU A 258 -4.19 -6.73 16.59
CA GLU A 258 -4.01 -8.16 16.91
C GLU A 258 -5.28 -8.78 17.53
N LYS A 259 -5.93 -8.03 18.45
CA LYS A 259 -7.18 -8.47 19.08
C LYS A 259 -8.30 -8.59 18.05
N VAL A 260 -8.39 -7.62 17.14
CA VAL A 260 -9.38 -7.64 16.06
C VAL A 260 -9.10 -8.81 15.11
N GLN A 261 -7.85 -9.03 14.70
CA GLN A 261 -7.47 -10.16 13.85
C GLN A 261 -7.84 -11.49 14.50
N ALA A 262 -7.57 -11.68 15.79
CA ALA A 262 -8.00 -12.89 16.50
C ALA A 262 -9.52 -13.07 16.47
N SER A 263 -10.28 -12.02 16.78
CA SER A 263 -11.75 -12.06 16.76
C SER A 263 -12.32 -12.30 15.35
N VAL A 264 -11.71 -11.70 14.32
CA VAL A 264 -12.13 -11.89 12.92
C VAL A 264 -11.77 -13.30 12.46
N GLY A 265 -10.59 -13.82 12.81
CA GLY A 265 -10.18 -15.19 12.47
C GLY A 265 -11.10 -16.25 13.06
N GLU A 266 -11.62 -16.02 14.27
CA GLU A 266 -12.60 -16.91 14.90
C GLU A 266 -13.98 -16.84 14.25
N GLN A 267 -14.42 -15.66 13.81
CA GLN A 267 -15.79 -15.45 13.32
C GLN A 267 -15.94 -15.61 11.80
N ARG A 268 -14.99 -15.05 11.04
CA ARG A 268 -14.98 -14.90 9.57
C ARG A 268 -13.53 -14.89 9.05
N PRO A 269 -12.84 -16.04 9.05
CA PRO A 269 -11.43 -16.13 8.66
C PRO A 269 -11.14 -15.64 7.23
N GLU A 270 -12.13 -15.69 6.33
CA GLU A 270 -12.00 -15.15 4.97
C GLU A 270 -11.84 -13.62 4.92
N LEU A 271 -12.13 -12.91 6.01
CA LEU A 271 -11.93 -11.46 6.11
C LEU A 271 -10.57 -11.09 6.71
N LEU A 272 -9.77 -12.05 7.19
CA LEU A 272 -8.44 -11.79 7.75
C LEU A 272 -7.51 -10.99 6.82
N PRO A 273 -7.46 -11.25 5.49
CA PRO A 273 -6.62 -10.47 4.59
C PRO A 273 -6.91 -8.96 4.62
N LEU A 274 -8.17 -8.55 4.83
CA LEU A 274 -8.53 -7.13 4.96
C LEU A 274 -7.89 -6.42 6.17
N PHE A 275 -7.43 -7.20 7.15
CA PHE A 275 -6.75 -6.69 8.35
C PHE A 275 -5.24 -6.99 8.32
N SER A 276 -4.69 -7.44 7.19
CA SER A 276 -3.25 -7.53 6.97
C SER A 276 -2.67 -6.13 6.80
N PRO A 277 -1.43 -5.86 7.26
CA PRO A 277 -0.68 -4.65 6.88
C PRO A 277 -0.55 -4.48 5.35
N LEU A 278 -0.69 -5.57 4.59
CA LEU A 278 -0.58 -5.58 3.13
C LEU A 278 -1.92 -5.37 2.39
N ALA A 279 -3.05 -5.29 3.12
CA ALA A 279 -4.39 -5.14 2.52
C ALA A 279 -4.50 -3.94 1.56
N ARG A 280 -3.73 -2.88 1.82
CA ARG A 280 -3.63 -1.70 0.93
C ARG A 280 -3.00 -2.04 -0.42
N ILE A 281 -1.95 -2.86 -0.42
CA ILE A 281 -1.24 -3.28 -1.64
C ILE A 281 -2.13 -4.21 -2.44
N GLU A 282 -2.81 -5.15 -1.76
CA GLU A 282 -3.82 -6.01 -2.39
C GLU A 282 -4.95 -5.18 -3.03
N GLY A 283 -5.47 -4.17 -2.33
CA GLY A 283 -6.48 -3.27 -2.88
C GLY A 283 -6.02 -2.53 -4.13
N LEU A 284 -4.76 -2.09 -4.18
CA LEU A 284 -4.17 -1.49 -5.39
C LEU A 284 -4.07 -2.49 -6.55
N ILE A 285 -3.73 -3.74 -6.27
CA ILE A 285 -3.68 -4.81 -7.28
C ILE A 285 -5.09 -5.11 -7.82
N ASP A 286 -6.09 -5.22 -6.95
CA ASP A 286 -7.48 -5.48 -7.31
C ASP A 286 -8.05 -4.35 -8.20
N ASP A 287 -7.71 -3.10 -7.88
CA ASP A 287 -8.10 -1.91 -8.66
C ASP A 287 -7.25 -1.74 -9.95
N ARG A 288 -6.31 -2.66 -10.23
CA ARG A 288 -5.37 -2.65 -11.36
C ARG A 288 -4.40 -1.46 -11.39
N GLU A 289 -4.15 -0.86 -10.24
CA GLU A 289 -3.22 0.26 -10.04
C GLU A 289 -1.80 -0.28 -9.76
N TYR A 290 -1.26 -1.07 -10.70
CA TYR A 290 -0.06 -1.88 -10.49
C TYR A 290 1.22 -1.07 -10.23
N GLU A 291 1.38 0.09 -10.88
CA GLU A 291 2.53 0.97 -10.65
C GLU A 291 2.51 1.54 -9.23
N SER A 292 1.32 1.91 -8.74
CA SER A 292 1.13 2.39 -7.37
C SER A 292 1.33 1.25 -6.36
N ALA A 293 0.87 0.03 -6.67
CA ALA A 293 1.13 -1.16 -5.85
C ALA A 293 2.63 -1.43 -5.71
N LEU A 294 3.36 -1.37 -6.82
CA LEU A 294 4.81 -1.56 -6.81
C LEU A 294 5.53 -0.46 -6.00
N GLY A 295 5.17 0.80 -6.20
CA GLY A 295 5.71 1.91 -5.43
C GLY A 295 5.41 1.81 -3.93
N ALA A 296 4.30 1.16 -3.55
CA ALA A 296 4.00 0.84 -2.16
C ALA A 296 4.89 -0.28 -1.60
N ILE A 297 5.12 -1.34 -2.37
CA ILE A 297 6.04 -2.43 -2.00
C ILE A 297 7.47 -1.90 -1.80
N GLU A 298 7.95 -1.07 -2.72
CA GLU A 298 9.33 -0.53 -2.71
C GLU A 298 9.63 0.38 -1.51
N ARG A 299 8.58 0.93 -0.87
CA ARG A 299 8.68 1.78 0.33
C ARG A 299 8.52 1.04 1.65
N LEU A 300 8.22 -0.27 1.62
CA LEU A 300 8.23 -1.09 2.83
C LEU A 300 9.67 -1.22 3.36
N ASP A 301 9.80 -1.38 4.68
CA ASP A 301 11.10 -1.66 5.29
C ASP A 301 11.66 -3.00 4.77
N ASP A 302 12.99 -3.09 4.62
CA ASP A 302 13.67 -4.29 4.07
C ASP A 302 13.20 -5.61 4.71
N PRO A 303 13.07 -5.74 6.05
CA PRO A 303 12.65 -7.01 6.66
C PRO A 303 11.23 -7.41 6.29
N VAL A 304 10.34 -6.45 6.06
CA VAL A 304 8.95 -6.70 5.65
C VAL A 304 8.91 -7.04 4.17
N ARG A 305 9.66 -6.32 3.34
CA ARG A 305 9.73 -6.54 1.90
C ARG A 305 10.31 -7.89 1.50
N GLU A 306 11.21 -8.44 2.32
CA GLU A 306 11.81 -9.76 2.09
C GLU A 306 10.90 -10.93 2.48
N THR A 307 9.74 -10.68 3.09
CA THR A 307 8.77 -11.74 3.41
C THR A 307 8.21 -12.39 2.15
N GLU A 308 7.89 -13.69 2.24
CA GLU A 308 7.32 -14.46 1.12
C GLU A 308 6.00 -13.86 0.61
N GLU A 309 5.17 -13.33 1.52
CA GLU A 309 3.90 -12.68 1.19
C GLU A 309 4.10 -11.42 0.33
N VAL A 310 5.03 -10.54 0.70
CA VAL A 310 5.32 -9.34 -0.10
C VAL A 310 5.97 -9.69 -1.43
N ARG A 311 6.84 -10.71 -1.45
CA ARG A 311 7.42 -11.25 -2.68
C ARG A 311 6.37 -11.79 -3.63
N ASP A 312 5.38 -12.53 -3.15
CA ASP A 312 4.26 -13.00 -3.98
C ASP A 312 3.47 -11.83 -4.57
N LEU A 313 3.16 -10.81 -3.76
CA LEU A 313 2.50 -9.59 -4.23
C LEU A 313 3.34 -8.86 -5.30
N GLU A 314 4.65 -8.71 -5.08
CA GLU A 314 5.55 -8.10 -6.08
C GLU A 314 5.56 -8.92 -7.37
N GLY A 315 5.66 -10.25 -7.28
CA GLY A 315 5.58 -11.15 -8.42
C GLY A 315 4.29 -10.93 -9.22
N ARG A 316 3.13 -10.92 -8.56
CA ARG A 316 1.82 -10.68 -9.18
C ARG A 316 1.74 -9.31 -9.87
N VAL A 317 2.22 -8.25 -9.20
CA VAL A 317 2.26 -6.88 -9.75
C VAL A 317 3.13 -6.83 -11.00
N ARG A 318 4.33 -7.41 -10.95
CA ARG A 318 5.27 -7.44 -12.08
C ARG A 318 4.71 -8.26 -13.25
N LEU A 319 4.06 -9.39 -12.99
CA LEU A 319 3.38 -10.16 -14.04
C LEU A 319 2.31 -9.33 -14.75
N ALA A 320 1.49 -8.61 -14.00
CA ALA A 320 0.43 -7.76 -14.54
C ALA A 320 0.97 -6.53 -15.31
N LEU A 321 2.03 -5.89 -14.79
CA LEU A 321 2.74 -4.81 -15.50
C LEU A 321 3.34 -5.29 -16.82
N GLY A 322 3.93 -6.50 -16.84
CA GLY A 322 4.45 -7.07 -18.08
C GLY A 322 3.36 -7.34 -19.11
N GLN A 323 2.19 -7.83 -18.69
CA GLN A 323 1.05 -7.99 -19.59
C GLN A 323 0.57 -6.65 -20.14
N ARG A 324 0.43 -5.62 -19.29
CA ARG A 324 0.06 -4.26 -19.73
C ARG A 324 1.07 -3.70 -20.73
N ALA A 325 2.37 -3.90 -20.49
CA ALA A 325 3.42 -3.46 -21.40
C ALA A 325 3.30 -4.14 -22.79
N ILE A 326 2.92 -5.42 -22.85
CA ILE A 326 2.60 -6.07 -24.13
C ILE A 326 1.40 -5.42 -24.82
N ASP A 327 0.32 -5.17 -24.08
CA ASP A 327 -0.90 -4.59 -24.64
C ASP A 327 -0.65 -3.19 -25.24
N GLU A 328 0.42 -2.52 -24.80
CA GLU A 328 0.88 -1.21 -25.25
C GLU A 328 2.08 -1.27 -26.26
N ASP A 329 2.42 -2.44 -26.79
CA ASP A 329 3.57 -2.71 -27.70
C ASP A 329 4.96 -2.34 -27.11
N ARG A 330 5.10 -2.38 -25.78
CA ARG A 330 6.34 -2.15 -25.03
C ARG A 330 7.02 -3.45 -24.61
N VAL A 331 7.37 -4.29 -25.59
CA VAL A 331 7.88 -5.67 -25.37
C VAL A 331 9.13 -5.74 -24.48
N ASP A 332 10.09 -4.82 -24.64
CA ASP A 332 11.32 -4.83 -23.83
C ASP A 332 11.06 -4.60 -22.33
N GLU A 333 10.10 -3.72 -22.02
CA GLU A 333 9.67 -3.44 -20.64
C GLU A 333 8.90 -4.63 -20.06
N ALA A 334 8.09 -5.30 -20.89
CA ALA A 334 7.40 -6.52 -20.49
C ALA A 334 8.39 -7.62 -20.07
N ILE A 335 9.42 -7.86 -20.87
CA ILE A 335 10.50 -8.82 -20.56
C ILE A 335 11.17 -8.43 -19.23
N GLY A 336 11.52 -7.15 -19.05
CA GLY A 336 12.16 -6.69 -17.81
C GLY A 336 11.29 -6.88 -16.55
N HIS A 337 9.97 -6.71 -16.65
CA HIS A 337 9.06 -7.00 -15.56
C HIS A 337 8.96 -8.50 -15.25
N TRP A 338 8.90 -9.34 -16.27
CA TRP A 338 8.80 -10.79 -16.10
C TRP A 338 10.11 -11.46 -15.66
N GLU A 339 11.26 -10.94 -16.08
CA GLU A 339 12.57 -11.32 -15.53
C GLU A 339 12.58 -11.17 -14.00
N ARG A 340 12.10 -10.02 -13.50
CA ARG A 340 12.00 -9.76 -12.05
C ARG A 340 10.94 -10.62 -11.38
N ALA A 341 9.76 -10.78 -12.00
CA ALA A 341 8.71 -11.63 -11.45
C ALA A 341 9.19 -13.08 -11.28
N HIS A 342 9.87 -13.63 -12.30
CA HIS A 342 10.39 -14.99 -12.28
C HIS A 342 11.46 -15.20 -11.22
N ALA A 343 12.34 -14.22 -11.02
CA ALA A 343 13.33 -14.26 -9.96
C ALA A 343 12.70 -14.34 -8.56
N ILE A 344 11.46 -13.87 -8.41
CA ILE A 344 10.73 -13.84 -7.14
C ILE A 344 9.88 -15.10 -6.93
N SER A 345 9.01 -15.45 -7.89
CA SER A 345 8.00 -16.52 -7.71
C SER A 345 8.38 -17.86 -8.33
N GLY A 346 9.33 -17.89 -9.27
CA GLY A 346 9.68 -19.10 -10.01
C GLY A 346 8.61 -19.62 -10.99
N ASP A 347 7.39 -19.06 -11.01
CA ASP A 347 6.35 -19.45 -11.96
C ASP A 347 6.61 -18.87 -13.35
N ARG A 348 6.43 -19.71 -14.38
CA ARG A 348 6.58 -19.37 -15.81
C ARG A 348 5.28 -19.56 -16.60
N SER A 349 4.32 -20.31 -16.04
CA SER A 349 3.26 -20.95 -16.81
C SER A 349 2.21 -19.99 -17.34
N SER A 350 1.90 -18.92 -16.61
CA SER A 350 0.80 -18.01 -16.93
C SER A 350 1.12 -16.95 -17.99
N VAL A 351 2.41 -16.70 -18.29
CA VAL A 351 2.86 -15.60 -19.17
C VAL A 351 3.66 -16.03 -20.40
N ALA A 352 4.01 -17.32 -20.50
CA ALA A 352 4.87 -17.83 -21.57
C ALA A 352 4.29 -17.61 -22.98
N ALA A 353 3.01 -17.91 -23.20
CA ALA A 353 2.37 -17.79 -24.51
C ALA A 353 2.21 -16.33 -25.00
N PRO A 354 1.66 -15.38 -24.19
CA PRO A 354 1.59 -13.97 -24.57
C PRO A 354 2.97 -13.37 -24.89
N LEU A 355 3.98 -13.67 -24.05
CA LEU A 355 5.35 -13.23 -24.29
C LEU A 355 5.88 -13.73 -25.62
N SER A 356 5.79 -15.04 -25.86
CA SER A 356 6.35 -15.63 -27.07
C SER A 356 5.74 -15.02 -28.32
N THR A 357 4.43 -14.78 -28.30
CA THR A 357 3.70 -14.19 -29.42
C THR A 357 4.16 -12.75 -29.67
N ALA A 358 4.23 -11.90 -28.64
CA ALA A 358 4.63 -10.51 -28.76
C ALA A 358 6.11 -10.35 -29.13
N ALA A 359 7.00 -11.11 -28.49
CA ALA A 359 8.43 -11.12 -28.78
C ALA A 359 8.70 -11.55 -30.23
N LEU A 360 8.02 -12.60 -30.70
CA LEU A 360 8.14 -13.04 -32.09
C LEU A 360 7.64 -11.99 -33.08
N ALA A 361 6.49 -11.38 -32.82
CA ALA A 361 5.94 -10.34 -33.70
C ALA A 361 6.89 -9.14 -33.80
N ARG A 362 7.44 -8.68 -32.66
CA ARG A 362 8.40 -7.58 -32.61
C ARG A 362 9.74 -7.93 -33.27
N ALA A 363 10.26 -9.14 -33.03
CA ALA A 363 11.49 -9.60 -33.64
C ALA A 363 11.35 -9.67 -35.18
N LYS A 364 10.21 -10.13 -35.70
CA LYS A 364 9.92 -10.08 -37.15
C LYS A 364 9.94 -8.66 -37.71
N LEU A 365 9.41 -7.68 -36.96
CA LEU A 365 9.45 -6.27 -37.38
C LEU A 365 10.88 -5.73 -37.41
N LEU A 366 11.70 -6.01 -36.39
CA LEU A 366 13.12 -5.63 -36.36
C LEU A 366 13.88 -6.25 -37.53
N ASN A 367 13.68 -7.55 -37.75
CA ASN A 367 14.31 -8.28 -38.85
C ASN A 367 13.94 -7.70 -40.23
N SER A 368 12.66 -7.31 -40.42
CA SER A 368 12.21 -6.66 -41.67
C SER A 368 12.82 -5.28 -41.95
N ARG A 369 13.43 -4.66 -40.92
CA ARG A 369 14.17 -3.40 -41.00
C ARG A 369 15.68 -3.62 -41.06
N GLU A 370 16.10 -4.85 -41.35
CA GLU A 370 17.50 -5.29 -41.38
C GLU A 370 18.22 -5.21 -40.01
N ASP A 371 17.47 -5.06 -38.91
CA ASP A 371 17.99 -5.11 -37.55
C ASP A 371 17.98 -6.55 -37.01
N HIS A 372 18.82 -7.39 -37.61
CA HIS A 372 18.95 -8.80 -37.25
C HIS A 372 19.45 -8.98 -35.81
N ASP A 373 20.40 -8.13 -35.37
CA ASP A 373 20.97 -8.20 -34.02
C ASP A 373 19.92 -7.89 -32.95
N GLY A 374 19.09 -6.86 -33.16
CA GLY A 374 17.97 -6.54 -32.28
C GLY A 374 16.92 -7.66 -32.22
N ALA A 375 16.59 -8.25 -33.37
CA ALA A 375 15.64 -9.36 -33.44
C ALA A 375 16.13 -10.60 -32.66
N ILE A 376 17.40 -10.99 -32.88
CA ILE A 376 18.03 -12.13 -32.21
C ILE A 376 18.13 -11.89 -30.71
N ALA A 377 18.64 -10.73 -30.28
CA ALA A 377 18.78 -10.39 -28.87
C ALA A 377 17.44 -10.40 -28.13
N LEU A 378 16.38 -9.90 -28.77
CA LEU A 378 15.03 -9.92 -28.20
C LEU A 378 14.52 -11.35 -27.98
N LEU A 379 14.65 -12.23 -28.98
CA LEU A 379 14.21 -13.63 -28.87
C LEU A 379 15.03 -14.40 -27.83
N GLN A 380 16.35 -14.19 -27.79
CA GLN A 380 17.23 -14.80 -26.79
C GLN A 380 16.84 -14.38 -25.37
N ARG A 381 16.53 -13.09 -25.14
CA ARG A 381 16.05 -12.59 -23.85
C ARG A 381 14.67 -13.10 -23.47
N ALA A 382 13.78 -13.30 -24.45
CA ALA A 382 12.44 -13.84 -24.20
C ALA A 382 12.44 -15.35 -23.92
N MET A 383 13.42 -16.09 -24.45
CA MET A 383 13.45 -17.56 -24.42
C MET A 383 13.41 -18.22 -23.03
N PRO A 384 14.01 -17.67 -21.96
CA PRO A 384 13.88 -18.24 -20.61
C PRO A 384 12.47 -18.18 -20.02
N PHE A 385 11.63 -17.27 -20.53
CA PHE A 385 10.31 -16.95 -19.98
C PHE A 385 9.16 -17.35 -20.92
N GLY A 386 9.44 -17.42 -22.22
CA GLY A 386 8.48 -17.80 -23.26
C GLY A 386 8.41 -19.31 -23.52
N GLU A 387 7.43 -19.70 -24.32
CA GLU A 387 7.35 -21.02 -24.93
C GLU A 387 8.51 -21.23 -25.90
N ARG A 388 9.48 -22.06 -25.50
CA ARG A 388 10.66 -22.41 -26.32
C ARG A 388 10.26 -22.92 -27.71
N GLU A 389 9.20 -23.71 -27.80
CA GLU A 389 8.70 -24.26 -29.07
C GLU A 389 8.28 -23.17 -30.08
N VAL A 390 7.81 -22.03 -29.58
CA VAL A 390 7.39 -20.88 -30.42
C VAL A 390 8.58 -20.01 -30.81
N LEU A 391 9.58 -19.89 -29.94
CA LEU A 391 10.69 -18.94 -30.10
C LEU A 391 11.94 -19.54 -30.75
N ALA A 392 12.22 -20.83 -30.53
CA ALA A 392 13.46 -21.45 -30.98
C ALA A 392 13.58 -21.52 -32.50
N LEU A 393 12.52 -21.91 -33.21
CA LEU A 393 12.56 -22.02 -34.69
C LEU A 393 12.73 -20.65 -35.37
N PRO A 394 11.99 -19.59 -34.99
CA PRO A 394 12.26 -18.25 -35.52
C PRO A 394 13.64 -17.72 -35.18
N LEU A 395 14.16 -17.99 -33.98
CA LEU A 395 15.52 -17.58 -33.61
C LEU A 395 16.57 -18.28 -34.49
N ALA A 396 16.44 -19.60 -34.70
CA ALA A 396 17.30 -20.35 -35.62
C ALA A 396 17.27 -19.76 -37.04
N HIS A 397 16.09 -19.34 -37.51
CA HIS A 397 15.94 -18.70 -38.82
C HIS A 397 16.63 -17.34 -38.90
N PHE A 398 16.48 -16.47 -37.89
CA PHE A 398 17.16 -15.17 -37.88
C PHE A 398 18.68 -15.29 -37.74
N LEU A 399 19.16 -16.28 -36.98
CA LEU A 399 20.59 -16.61 -36.91
C LEU A 399 21.13 -17.05 -38.28
N LEU A 400 20.38 -17.88 -39.02
CA LEU A 400 20.72 -18.26 -40.39
C LEU A 400 20.81 -17.04 -41.33
N GLU A 401 19.81 -16.15 -41.30
CA GLU A 401 19.80 -14.94 -42.14
C GLU A 401 20.98 -14.01 -41.80
N ARG A 402 21.27 -13.81 -40.51
CA ARG A 402 22.45 -13.03 -40.09
C ARG A 402 23.75 -13.68 -40.54
N ALA A 403 23.87 -15.01 -40.45
CA ALA A 403 25.03 -15.75 -40.91
C ALA A 403 25.23 -15.60 -42.42
N ASP A 404 24.18 -15.70 -43.23
CA ASP A 404 24.27 -15.49 -44.67
C ASP A 404 24.75 -14.07 -45.01
N ALA A 405 24.23 -13.05 -44.35
CA ALA A 405 24.70 -11.67 -44.52
C ALA A 405 26.17 -11.47 -44.10
N ARG A 406 26.65 -12.21 -43.09
CA ARG A 406 28.07 -12.22 -42.70
C ARG A 406 28.94 -12.94 -43.73
N ILE A 407 28.47 -14.06 -44.29
CA ILE A 407 29.16 -14.81 -45.36
C ILE A 407 29.31 -13.93 -46.60
N GLU A 408 28.27 -13.23 -47.02
CA GLU A 408 28.31 -12.32 -48.17
C GLU A 408 29.32 -11.17 -47.94
N ARG A 409 29.34 -10.57 -46.74
CA ARG A 409 30.34 -9.56 -46.37
C ARG A 409 31.76 -10.13 -46.37
N ALA A 410 31.95 -11.32 -45.81
CA ALA A 410 33.24 -11.99 -45.81
C ALA A 410 33.74 -12.25 -47.23
N ALA A 411 32.86 -12.70 -48.14
CA ALA A 411 33.18 -12.91 -49.54
C ALA A 411 33.59 -11.60 -50.25
N ALA A 412 32.89 -10.49 -50.00
CA ALA A 412 33.24 -9.19 -50.56
C ALA A 412 34.62 -8.68 -50.05
N LEU A 413 34.95 -8.96 -48.80
CA LEU A 413 36.21 -8.56 -48.17
C LEU A 413 37.39 -9.50 -48.52
N ALA A 414 37.11 -10.73 -48.95
CA ALA A 414 38.14 -11.75 -49.17
C ALA A 414 39.12 -11.43 -50.30
N ASP A 415 38.73 -10.58 -51.24
CA ASP A 415 39.56 -10.15 -52.37
C ASP A 415 40.37 -8.87 -52.08
N GLU A 416 40.14 -8.22 -50.95
CA GLU A 416 40.94 -7.09 -50.49
C GLU A 416 42.25 -7.58 -49.85
N GLU A 417 43.35 -6.89 -50.14
CA GLU A 417 44.61 -7.06 -49.40
C GLU A 417 44.45 -6.61 -47.93
N ASP A 418 45.44 -6.89 -47.09
CA ASP A 418 45.40 -6.57 -45.66
C ASP A 418 45.10 -5.06 -45.46
N PRO A 419 44.03 -4.66 -44.74
CA PRO A 419 43.30 -5.34 -43.65
C PRO A 419 42.02 -6.10 -44.02
N GLY A 420 41.64 -6.20 -45.30
CA GLY A 420 40.35 -6.77 -45.73
C GLY A 420 40.21 -8.25 -45.41
N LEU A 421 41.24 -9.05 -45.70
CA LEU A 421 41.26 -10.48 -45.41
C LEU A 421 41.10 -10.81 -43.91
N SER A 422 41.71 -10.00 -43.03
CA SER A 422 41.54 -10.14 -41.58
C SER A 422 40.09 -9.91 -41.13
N ARG A 423 39.39 -8.95 -41.75
CA ARG A 423 37.96 -8.70 -41.50
C ARG A 423 37.08 -9.81 -42.07
N ALA A 424 37.40 -10.34 -43.25
CA ALA A 424 36.69 -11.46 -43.85
C ALA A 424 36.70 -12.70 -42.94
N VAL A 425 37.87 -13.01 -42.35
CA VAL A 425 37.99 -14.10 -41.36
C VAL A 425 37.13 -13.85 -40.12
N ALA A 426 37.08 -12.62 -39.62
CA ALA A 426 36.25 -12.29 -38.44
C ALA A 426 34.75 -12.43 -38.72
N GLU A 427 34.27 -11.94 -39.88
CA GLU A 427 32.88 -12.09 -40.32
C GLU A 427 32.50 -13.57 -40.50
N MET A 428 33.37 -14.36 -41.14
CA MET A 428 33.12 -15.79 -41.34
C MET A 428 33.10 -16.58 -40.03
N ARG A 429 33.97 -16.26 -39.06
CA ARG A 429 33.89 -16.84 -37.70
C ARG A 429 32.55 -16.53 -37.03
N GLY A 430 32.09 -15.27 -37.14
CA GLY A 430 30.78 -14.88 -36.65
C GLY A 430 29.64 -15.66 -37.31
N ALA A 431 29.73 -15.92 -38.61
CA ALA A 431 28.72 -16.72 -39.32
C ALA A 431 28.67 -18.17 -38.85
N VAL A 432 29.83 -18.81 -38.61
CA VAL A 432 29.90 -20.18 -38.08
C VAL A 432 29.25 -20.27 -36.70
N VAL A 433 29.55 -19.34 -35.79
CA VAL A 433 28.94 -19.30 -34.45
C VAL A 433 27.42 -19.19 -34.52
N ASP A 434 26.90 -18.33 -35.39
CA ASP A 434 25.45 -18.16 -35.57
C ASP A 434 24.80 -19.45 -36.11
N LEU A 435 25.45 -20.12 -37.05
CA LEU A 435 24.97 -21.38 -37.63
C LEU A 435 25.03 -22.55 -36.64
N GLU A 436 26.06 -22.60 -35.79
CA GLU A 436 26.14 -23.56 -34.68
C GLU A 436 24.95 -23.41 -33.73
N GLU A 437 24.68 -22.20 -33.25
CA GLU A 437 23.53 -21.91 -32.39
C GLU A 437 22.20 -22.22 -33.08
N ALA A 438 22.08 -21.89 -34.38
CA ALA A 438 20.89 -22.22 -35.17
C ALA A 438 20.66 -23.75 -35.28
N VAL A 439 21.72 -24.56 -35.43
CA VAL A 439 21.63 -26.03 -35.42
C VAL A 439 21.20 -26.57 -34.06
N GLU A 440 21.65 -25.95 -32.96
CA GLU A 440 21.22 -26.37 -31.61
C GLU A 440 19.73 -26.10 -31.37
N LEU A 441 19.21 -25.02 -31.93
CA LEU A 441 17.81 -24.63 -31.81
C LEU A 441 16.88 -25.43 -32.75
N ASP A 442 17.34 -25.78 -33.95
CA ASP A 442 16.63 -26.64 -34.91
C ASP A 442 17.53 -27.77 -35.47
N PRO A 443 17.76 -28.85 -34.69
CA PRO A 443 18.64 -29.94 -35.11
C PRO A 443 18.07 -30.76 -36.27
N THR A 444 16.78 -30.59 -36.59
CA THR A 444 16.13 -31.34 -37.67
C THR A 444 16.36 -30.72 -39.04
N ASN A 445 16.75 -29.44 -39.08
CA ASN A 445 16.99 -28.72 -40.31
C ASN A 445 18.33 -29.13 -40.95
N GLY A 446 18.25 -29.98 -41.98
CA GLY A 446 19.43 -30.38 -42.76
C GLY A 446 20.11 -29.20 -43.45
N GLY A 447 19.34 -28.19 -43.90
CA GLY A 447 19.87 -27.04 -44.62
C GLY A 447 20.80 -26.17 -43.76
N ILE A 448 20.46 -25.92 -42.49
CA ILE A 448 21.31 -25.16 -41.58
C ILE A 448 22.63 -25.90 -41.32
N ARG A 449 22.59 -27.23 -41.14
CA ARG A 449 23.79 -28.06 -40.95
C ARG A 449 24.70 -28.07 -42.17
N ASP A 450 24.13 -28.22 -43.36
CA ASP A 450 24.89 -28.18 -44.60
C ASP A 450 25.53 -26.81 -44.80
N ARG A 451 24.79 -25.73 -44.50
CA ARG A 451 25.28 -24.35 -44.57
C ARG A 451 26.41 -24.08 -43.57
N ARG A 452 26.32 -24.61 -42.35
CA ARG A 452 27.39 -24.54 -41.34
C ARG A 452 28.68 -25.20 -41.85
N ASN A 453 28.59 -26.43 -42.37
CA ASN A 453 29.75 -27.14 -42.90
C ASN A 453 30.39 -26.38 -44.07
N GLU A 454 29.59 -25.79 -44.96
CA GLU A 454 30.09 -24.95 -46.05
C GLU A 454 30.83 -23.71 -45.52
N ALA A 455 30.28 -23.03 -44.51
CA ALA A 455 30.91 -21.87 -43.88
C ALA A 455 32.24 -22.24 -43.18
N GLU A 456 32.31 -23.40 -42.53
CA GLU A 456 33.53 -23.95 -41.92
C GLU A 456 34.62 -24.22 -42.98
N ASP A 457 34.27 -24.85 -44.10
CA ASP A 457 35.19 -25.09 -45.21
C ASP A 457 35.71 -23.78 -45.82
N GLN A 458 34.84 -22.78 -45.98
CA GLN A 458 35.20 -21.44 -46.46
C GLN A 458 36.11 -20.71 -45.46
N LEU A 459 35.83 -20.80 -44.16
CA LEU A 459 36.68 -20.24 -43.11
C LEU A 459 38.08 -20.84 -43.16
N GLN A 460 38.19 -22.17 -43.31
CA GLN A 460 39.47 -22.86 -43.40
C GLN A 460 40.26 -22.41 -44.63
N ALA A 461 39.60 -22.20 -45.77
CA ALA A 461 40.24 -21.67 -46.97
C ALA A 461 40.76 -20.22 -46.77
N LEU A 462 39.99 -19.36 -46.10
CA LEU A 462 40.42 -17.98 -45.79
C LEU A 462 41.61 -17.95 -44.83
N LEU A 463 41.63 -18.81 -43.82
CA LEU A 463 42.76 -18.93 -42.87
C LEU A 463 44.04 -19.40 -43.57
N LEU A 464 43.94 -20.34 -44.51
CA LEU A 464 45.08 -20.76 -45.33
C LEU A 464 45.61 -19.61 -46.21
N ARG A 465 44.71 -18.76 -46.75
CA ARG A 465 45.07 -17.62 -47.60
C ARG A 465 45.72 -16.48 -46.81
N SER A 466 45.34 -16.27 -45.54
CA SER A 466 45.89 -15.18 -44.73
C SER A 466 47.33 -15.42 -44.25
N GLY A 467 47.90 -16.59 -44.55
CA GLY A 467 49.24 -16.97 -44.08
C GLY A 467 49.31 -17.11 -42.56
N GLY A 468 48.15 -17.08 -41.87
CA GLY A 468 48.05 -17.29 -40.45
C GLY A 468 48.24 -18.77 -40.14
N GLU A 469 49.35 -19.12 -39.51
CA GLU A 469 49.36 -20.29 -38.62
C GLU A 469 48.16 -20.17 -37.67
N ILE A 470 47.54 -21.30 -37.35
CA ILE A 470 46.48 -21.43 -36.33
C ILE A 470 47.10 -21.07 -34.98
N GLY A 471 47.35 -19.79 -34.75
CA GLY A 471 47.60 -19.24 -33.44
C GLY A 471 46.24 -19.11 -32.80
N ASP A 472 46.05 -19.80 -31.67
CA ASP A 472 44.94 -19.61 -30.74
C ASP A 472 44.88 -18.14 -30.33
N ALA A 473 44.26 -17.31 -31.17
CA ALA A 473 43.91 -15.95 -30.81
C ALA A 473 42.80 -16.08 -29.75
N PRO A 474 42.98 -15.50 -28.56
CA PRO A 474 42.05 -15.70 -27.47
C PRO A 474 40.66 -15.22 -27.89
N VAL A 475 39.70 -16.13 -27.84
CA VAL A 475 38.28 -15.82 -27.79
C VAL A 475 38.10 -14.87 -26.62
N VAL A 476 37.84 -13.60 -26.89
CA VAL A 476 37.50 -12.61 -25.86
C VAL A 476 36.10 -12.97 -25.39
N SER A 477 36.04 -13.81 -24.35
CA SER A 477 34.84 -14.15 -23.61
C SER A 477 34.42 -12.93 -22.79
N PRO A 478 33.20 -12.38 -22.95
CA PRO A 478 32.70 -11.32 -22.10
C PRO A 478 32.04 -11.96 -20.86
N ALA A 479 32.82 -12.49 -19.94
CA ALA A 479 32.35 -12.86 -18.60
C ALA A 479 33.54 -13.17 -17.69
N ASP A 480 33.83 -12.27 -16.74
CA ASP A 480 34.41 -12.59 -15.43
C ASP A 480 34.36 -11.30 -14.57
N GLU A 481 33.17 -10.98 -14.06
CA GLU A 481 33.03 -10.18 -12.84
C GLU A 481 32.83 -11.16 -11.68
N GLU A 482 33.88 -11.33 -10.88
CA GLU A 482 33.91 -12.17 -9.68
C GLU A 482 32.90 -11.68 -8.63
N ALA A 483 31.93 -12.53 -8.29
CA ALA A 483 31.18 -12.43 -7.04
C ALA A 483 31.78 -13.37 -5.98
N PRO A 484 32.01 -12.91 -4.73
CA PRO A 484 32.64 -13.69 -3.69
C PRO A 484 31.70 -14.74 -3.09
N THR A 485 32.20 -15.96 -2.92
CA THR A 485 31.53 -17.04 -2.18
C THR A 485 31.71 -16.85 -0.67
N PRO A 486 30.69 -17.13 0.17
CA PRO A 486 30.82 -17.08 1.62
C PRO A 486 31.41 -18.37 2.19
N GLY A 487 32.33 -18.20 3.13
CA GLY A 487 33.04 -19.27 3.82
C GLY A 487 32.16 -20.09 4.77
N VAL A 488 32.36 -21.41 4.70
CA VAL A 488 31.85 -22.40 5.65
C VAL A 488 32.72 -22.39 6.90
N GLY A 489 32.14 -22.04 8.05
CA GLY A 489 32.75 -22.14 9.37
C GLY A 489 32.05 -23.19 10.23
N ALA A 490 32.81 -24.15 10.75
CA ALA A 490 32.32 -25.23 11.60
C ALA A 490 32.60 -25.00 13.11
N SER A 491 31.68 -25.53 13.93
CA SER A 491 31.91 -26.22 15.21
C SER A 491 31.70 -25.51 16.57
N ARG A 492 31.35 -26.37 17.54
CA ARG A 492 31.16 -26.25 19.01
C ARG A 492 29.80 -25.67 19.44
N GLY A 493 28.95 -26.31 20.26
CA GLY A 493 29.11 -27.39 21.23
C GLY A 493 29.06 -26.83 22.65
N ASN A 494 27.98 -27.04 23.42
CA ASN A 494 28.05 -27.32 24.86
C ASN A 494 26.71 -27.70 25.52
N GLU A 495 26.84 -28.60 26.48
CA GLU A 495 25.87 -29.14 27.44
C GLU A 495 25.34 -28.09 28.43
N GLY A 496 24.20 -28.37 29.11
CA GLY A 496 23.76 -27.52 30.21
C GLY A 496 22.45 -27.87 30.93
N LEU A 497 22.41 -29.03 31.58
CA LEU A 497 21.70 -29.39 32.83
C LEU A 497 20.47 -28.59 33.33
N SER A 498 19.44 -29.39 33.61
CA SER A 498 18.28 -29.13 34.46
C SER A 498 18.61 -28.54 35.85
N LYS A 499 17.85 -27.52 36.28
CA LYS A 499 17.50 -27.26 37.69
C LYS A 499 16.42 -26.19 37.76
N GLY A 500 15.16 -26.62 37.86
CA GLY A 500 14.02 -25.69 37.85
C GLY A 500 12.80 -26.05 38.69
N SER A 501 12.87 -27.00 39.64
CA SER A 501 11.66 -27.43 40.38
C SER A 501 11.54 -26.92 41.83
N ARG A 502 12.45 -26.06 42.32
CA ARG A 502 12.33 -25.47 43.68
C ARG A 502 11.95 -23.99 43.72
N ARG A 503 11.95 -23.28 42.58
CA ARG A 503 11.51 -21.87 42.48
C ARG A 503 9.99 -21.72 42.30
N ALA A 504 9.32 -22.73 41.76
CA ALA A 504 7.87 -22.68 41.50
C ALA A 504 7.01 -22.71 42.79
N VAL A 505 7.49 -23.35 43.86
CA VAL A 505 6.74 -23.47 45.13
C VAL A 505 6.87 -22.20 45.99
N ALA A 506 7.98 -21.47 45.89
CA ALA A 506 8.16 -20.21 46.62
C ALA A 506 7.38 -19.04 45.99
N LEU A 507 7.25 -19.01 44.66
CA LEU A 507 6.49 -17.97 43.94
C LEU A 507 4.97 -18.11 44.13
N THR A 508 4.47 -19.34 44.27
CA THR A 508 3.03 -19.59 44.50
C THR A 508 2.60 -19.23 45.92
N ALA A 509 3.42 -19.48 46.94
CA ALA A 509 3.12 -19.06 48.31
C ALA A 509 3.10 -17.53 48.47
N LEU A 510 3.99 -16.81 47.78
CA LEU A 510 4.02 -15.35 47.78
C LEU A 510 2.77 -14.75 47.10
N GLY A 511 2.31 -15.37 46.00
CA GLY A 511 1.10 -14.97 45.29
C GLY A 511 -0.16 -15.11 46.14
N ILE A 512 -0.29 -16.22 46.89
CA ILE A 512 -1.44 -16.44 47.79
C ILE A 512 -1.45 -15.42 48.93
N ALA A 513 -0.31 -15.16 49.56
CA ALA A 513 -0.22 -14.18 50.65
C ALA A 513 -0.57 -12.75 50.18
N LEU A 514 -0.13 -12.37 48.97
CA LEU A 514 -0.44 -11.07 48.38
C LEU A 514 -1.94 -10.92 48.10
N TRP A 515 -2.58 -11.95 47.55
CA TRP A 515 -4.02 -11.94 47.26
C TRP A 515 -4.89 -11.93 48.51
N VAL A 516 -4.49 -12.64 49.57
CA VAL A 516 -5.17 -12.55 50.89
C VAL A 516 -5.06 -11.13 51.46
N GLY A 517 -3.89 -10.49 51.32
CA GLY A 517 -3.69 -9.09 51.72
C GLY A 517 -4.61 -8.13 50.97
N ILE A 518 -4.74 -8.27 49.65
CA ILE A 518 -5.64 -7.46 48.82
C ILE A 518 -7.11 -7.71 49.22
N GLY A 519 -7.50 -8.96 49.48
CA GLY A 519 -8.85 -9.30 49.92
C GLY A 519 -9.22 -8.64 51.26
N ILE A 520 -8.31 -8.66 52.24
CA ILE A 520 -8.51 -7.98 53.53
C ILE A 520 -8.59 -6.48 53.35
N LEU A 521 -7.69 -5.90 52.53
CA LEU A 521 -7.67 -4.45 52.27
C LEU A 521 -8.97 -4.00 51.59
N ALA A 522 -9.47 -4.77 50.61
CA ALA A 522 -10.74 -4.52 49.95
C ALA A 522 -11.91 -4.59 50.93
N LEU A 523 -11.91 -5.55 51.87
CA LEU A 523 -12.97 -5.73 52.85
C LEU A 523 -13.00 -4.59 53.89
N VAL A 524 -11.83 -4.06 54.26
CA VAL A 524 -11.70 -2.89 55.15
C VAL A 524 -12.05 -1.58 54.43
N ALA A 525 -11.69 -1.45 53.15
CA ALA A 525 -11.95 -0.26 52.35
C ALA A 525 -13.38 -0.20 51.77
N TYR A 526 -14.08 -1.34 51.70
CA TYR A 526 -15.45 -1.44 51.19
C TYR A 526 -16.46 -0.45 51.83
N PRO A 527 -16.53 -0.30 53.17
CA PRO A 527 -17.43 0.67 53.79
C PRO A 527 -17.04 2.14 53.56
N LEU A 528 -15.81 2.42 53.11
CA LEU A 528 -15.32 3.78 52.85
C LEU A 528 -15.54 4.23 51.39
N LEU A 529 -15.56 3.29 50.44
CA LEU A 529 -15.57 3.61 49.01
C LEU A 529 -16.95 3.48 48.34
N MET A 530 -17.90 2.75 48.93
CA MET A 530 -19.19 2.50 48.27
C MET A 530 -20.32 3.44 48.74
N PRO A 531 -21.19 3.90 47.82
CA PRO A 531 -22.37 4.68 48.16
C PRO A 531 -23.34 3.89 49.06
N ARG A 532 -23.94 4.56 50.05
CA ARG A 532 -24.81 3.97 51.10
C ARG A 532 -26.02 3.17 50.59
N TYR A 533 -26.38 3.26 49.31
CA TYR A 533 -27.57 2.60 48.75
C TYR A 533 -27.35 1.12 48.34
N LEU A 534 -26.11 0.62 48.28
CA LEU A 534 -25.84 -0.78 47.92
C LEU A 534 -26.04 -1.79 49.07
N GLY A 535 -26.20 -1.31 50.31
CA GLY A 535 -26.67 -2.08 51.46
C GLY A 535 -25.88 -3.38 51.75
N ALA A 536 -26.45 -4.23 52.62
CA ALA A 536 -25.89 -5.54 52.95
C ALA A 536 -25.81 -6.47 51.73
N THR A 537 -26.62 -6.23 50.69
CA THR A 537 -26.72 -7.06 49.49
C THR A 537 -25.45 -7.00 48.64
N GLY A 538 -24.84 -5.82 48.48
CA GLY A 538 -23.56 -5.67 47.76
C GLY A 538 -22.40 -6.40 48.44
N LEU A 539 -22.38 -6.41 49.78
CA LEU A 539 -21.39 -7.12 50.57
C LEU A 539 -21.52 -8.65 50.38
N VAL A 540 -22.76 -9.16 50.41
CA VAL A 540 -23.03 -10.60 50.24
C VAL A 540 -22.61 -11.08 48.84
N ILE A 541 -22.90 -10.31 47.79
CA ILE A 541 -22.48 -10.64 46.42
C ILE A 541 -20.95 -10.62 46.30
N GLY A 542 -20.28 -9.62 46.88
CA GLY A 542 -18.81 -9.56 46.90
C GLY A 542 -18.18 -10.79 47.58
N ILE A 543 -18.70 -11.17 48.75
CA ILE A 543 -18.24 -12.36 49.48
C ILE A 543 -18.49 -13.63 48.67
N ALA A 544 -19.67 -13.78 48.05
CA ALA A 544 -20.00 -14.96 47.26
C ALA A 544 -19.08 -15.14 46.04
N VAL A 545 -18.74 -14.05 45.33
CA VAL A 545 -17.82 -14.09 44.18
C VAL A 545 -16.40 -14.43 44.63
N SER A 546 -15.93 -13.86 45.74
CA SER A 546 -14.61 -14.18 46.29
C SER A 546 -14.50 -15.64 46.74
N ILE A 547 -15.52 -16.19 47.41
CA ILE A 547 -15.54 -17.60 47.82
C ILE A 547 -15.55 -18.51 46.58
N GLY A 548 -16.39 -18.21 45.58
CA GLY A 548 -16.44 -18.98 44.34
C GLY A 548 -15.09 -19.05 43.63
N TRP A 549 -14.38 -17.92 43.53
CA TRP A 549 -13.06 -17.87 42.91
C TRP A 549 -12.00 -18.67 43.68
N ILE A 550 -12.01 -18.61 45.02
CA ILE A 550 -11.10 -19.39 45.87
C ILE A 550 -11.34 -20.90 45.69
N VAL A 551 -12.61 -21.33 45.68
CA VAL A 551 -12.96 -22.74 45.51
C VAL A 551 -12.52 -23.26 44.13
N THR A 552 -12.76 -22.50 43.06
CA THR A 552 -12.37 -22.91 41.69
C THR A 552 -10.85 -23.07 41.56
N ASN A 553 -10.06 -22.17 42.14
CA ASN A 553 -8.60 -22.28 42.13
C ASN A 553 -8.09 -23.43 43.01
N ALA A 554 -8.72 -23.66 44.17
CA ALA A 554 -8.39 -24.80 45.03
C ALA A 554 -8.67 -26.15 44.35
N VAL A 555 -9.80 -26.26 43.64
CA VAL A 555 -10.15 -27.46 42.85
C VAL A 555 -9.18 -27.65 41.69
N GLY A 556 -8.85 -26.59 40.94
CA GLY A 556 -7.85 -26.65 39.88
C GLY A 556 -6.49 -27.12 40.36
N TRP A 557 -6.07 -26.68 41.55
CA TRP A 557 -4.80 -27.10 42.15
C TRP A 557 -4.79 -28.56 42.61
N VAL A 558 -5.91 -29.07 43.14
CA VAL A 558 -6.04 -30.50 43.50
C VAL A 558 -6.07 -31.40 42.26
N LEU A 559 -6.66 -30.93 41.14
CA LEU A 559 -6.71 -31.69 39.89
C LEU A 559 -5.39 -31.70 39.11
N LEU A 560 -4.53 -30.70 39.33
CA LEU A 560 -3.19 -30.60 38.72
C LEU A 560 -2.10 -31.37 39.48
N ARG A 561 -2.44 -31.97 40.62
CA ARG A 561 -1.53 -32.70 41.51
C ARG A 561 -1.87 -34.18 41.50
#